data_AF-A0AAP0GSG8-F1
#
_entry.id   AF-A0AAP0GSG8-F1
#
_cell.length_a   1.000
_cell.length_b   1.000
_cell.length_c   1.000
_cell.angle_alpha   90.00
_cell.angle_beta   90.00
_cell.angle_gamma   90.00
#
_symmetry.space_group_name_H-M   'P 1'
#
loop_
_entity.id
_entity.type
_entity.pdbx_description
1 polymer ?
#
loop_
_entity_poly.entity_id
_entity_poly.type
_entity_poly.pdbx_seq_one_letter_code
_entity_poly.pdbx_strand_id
1 'polypeptide(L)'
;MSSIVARTGRHLQRYDNNLRLVSGCIPYRLAKTKDQNQIEVLMVSSPNRDDMVFPKGGWESDETVEEAACREALEEAGVRGNLKGNPLGVWEFRSKSRQEACSVEGGCKGYMFVLEVTEELETWPEQNNRNRKWVKIEEAFALCRYEWMCNALTEFVKVMENGGNKKEHETPVENKEEKPSKQEDEDCQLMSTNCHVNGPRTTSYGVMLPASIFL
;
A
#
# COMPACT_ATOMS: atom_id res chain seq x y z
N MET A 1 -18.64 -16.72 12.33
CA MET A 1 -18.89 -15.47 11.56
C MET A 1 -17.71 -14.56 11.83
N SER A 2 -17.17 -13.89 10.79
CA SER A 2 -16.10 -12.89 10.98
C SER A 2 -16.56 -11.81 11.96
N SER A 3 -15.71 -11.45 12.92
CA SER A 3 -15.95 -10.32 13.83
C SER A 3 -15.70 -8.96 13.15
N ILE A 4 -15.03 -8.97 12.01
CA ILE A 4 -14.72 -7.81 11.17
C ILE A 4 -15.78 -7.72 10.08
N VAL A 5 -16.31 -6.52 9.86
CA VAL A 5 -17.35 -6.21 8.86
C VAL A 5 -16.71 -5.48 7.69
N ALA A 6 -17.09 -5.84 6.47
CA ALA A 6 -16.61 -5.19 5.25
C ALA A 6 -17.17 -3.77 5.17
N ARG A 7 -16.36 -2.85 4.67
CA ARG A 7 -16.80 -1.49 4.36
C ARG A 7 -17.88 -1.52 3.28
N THR A 8 -18.93 -0.73 3.47
CA THR A 8 -20.04 -0.63 2.52
C THR A 8 -20.42 0.82 2.26
N GLY A 9 -21.02 1.06 1.09
CA GLY A 9 -21.41 2.39 0.65
C GLY A 9 -20.36 3.05 -0.26
N ARG A 10 -20.64 4.28 -0.69
CA ARG A 10 -19.77 5.08 -1.59
C ARG A 10 -19.75 6.57 -1.24
N HIS A 11 -20.16 6.92 -0.03
CA HIS A 11 -20.32 8.30 0.41
C HIS A 11 -18.98 9.07 0.47
N LEU A 12 -17.87 8.39 0.76
CA LEU A 12 -16.51 8.95 0.78
C LEU A 12 -15.69 8.56 -0.46
N GLN A 13 -16.31 7.96 -1.48
CA GLN A 13 -15.60 7.46 -2.65
C GLN A 13 -14.92 8.58 -3.43
N ARG A 14 -13.62 8.41 -3.75
CA ARG A 14 -12.86 9.35 -4.59
C ARG A 14 -13.03 9.08 -6.09
N TYR A 15 -12.93 10.14 -6.88
CA TYR A 15 -13.00 10.13 -8.34
C TYR A 15 -11.93 11.05 -8.95
N ASP A 16 -11.42 10.68 -10.13
CA ASP A 16 -10.51 11.47 -10.97
C ASP A 16 -11.00 11.39 -12.43
N ASN A 17 -11.30 12.53 -13.06
CA ASN A 17 -11.83 12.58 -14.43
C ASN A 17 -12.98 11.59 -14.70
N ASN A 18 -13.97 11.51 -13.79
CA ASN A 18 -15.10 10.56 -13.81
C ASN A 18 -14.73 9.08 -13.65
N LEU A 19 -13.47 8.75 -13.35
CA LEU A 19 -13.02 7.41 -13.00
C LEU A 19 -13.07 7.23 -11.49
N ARG A 20 -13.69 6.15 -11.04
CA ARG A 20 -13.68 5.75 -9.63
C ARG A 20 -12.25 5.38 -9.24
N LEU A 21 -11.70 6.02 -8.22
CA LEU A 21 -10.39 5.64 -7.72
C LEU A 21 -10.50 4.36 -6.89
N VAL A 22 -9.66 3.38 -7.23
CA VAL A 22 -9.60 2.10 -6.53
C VAL A 22 -8.17 1.81 -6.10
N SER A 23 -8.02 1.14 -4.97
CA SER A 23 -6.72 0.71 -4.48
C SER A 23 -6.76 -0.79 -4.18
N GLY A 24 -5.64 -1.47 -4.38
CA GLY A 24 -5.51 -2.89 -4.17
C GLY A 24 -4.07 -3.36 -4.19
N CYS A 25 -3.87 -4.67 -4.14
CA CYS A 25 -2.53 -5.23 -4.14
C CYS A 25 -2.46 -6.58 -4.85
N ILE A 26 -1.24 -7.01 -5.16
CA ILE A 26 -0.87 -8.39 -5.46
C ILE A 26 -0.27 -8.95 -4.17
N PRO A 27 -1.05 -9.69 -3.36
CA PRO A 27 -0.51 -10.34 -2.17
C PRO A 27 0.35 -11.52 -2.58
N TYR A 28 1.52 -11.66 -1.96
CA TYR A 28 2.43 -12.77 -2.20
C TYR A 28 2.94 -13.38 -0.90
N ARG A 29 3.39 -14.63 -1.00
CA ARG A 29 4.14 -15.32 0.06
C ARG A 29 5.27 -16.15 -0.55
N LEU A 30 6.24 -16.49 0.28
CA LEU A 30 7.29 -17.46 -0.05
C LEU A 30 6.88 -18.83 0.47
N ALA A 31 6.46 -19.72 -0.44
CA ALA A 31 6.21 -21.11 -0.13
C ALA A 31 7.54 -21.86 -0.04
N LYS A 32 7.78 -22.52 1.11
CA LYS A 32 8.95 -23.39 1.28
C LYS A 32 8.69 -24.71 0.55
N THR A 33 9.37 -24.94 -0.57
CA THR A 33 9.43 -26.26 -1.19
C THR A 33 10.69 -26.99 -0.72
N LYS A 34 10.78 -28.30 -0.94
CA LYS A 34 11.95 -29.11 -0.52
C LYS A 34 13.27 -28.60 -1.11
N ASP A 35 13.19 -27.95 -2.28
CA ASP A 35 14.37 -27.59 -3.06
C ASP A 35 14.62 -26.07 -3.12
N GLN A 36 13.57 -25.22 -3.10
CA GLN A 36 13.69 -23.74 -3.17
C GLN A 36 12.50 -22.99 -2.54
N ASN A 37 12.68 -21.70 -2.24
CA ASN A 37 11.55 -20.80 -1.96
C ASN A 37 10.85 -20.46 -3.27
N GLN A 38 9.58 -20.85 -3.39
CA GLN A 38 8.74 -20.51 -4.53
C GLN A 38 7.80 -19.35 -4.17
N ILE A 39 7.71 -18.34 -5.02
CA ILE A 39 6.76 -17.25 -4.86
C ILE A 39 5.37 -17.75 -5.28
N GLU A 40 4.39 -17.57 -4.40
CA GLU A 40 2.97 -17.72 -4.70
C GLU A 40 2.29 -16.37 -4.56
N VAL A 41 1.30 -16.09 -5.40
CA VAL A 41 0.44 -14.92 -5.30
C VAL A 41 -0.98 -15.34 -4.95
N LEU A 42 -1.69 -14.48 -4.23
CA LEU A 42 -3.07 -14.71 -3.86
C LEU A 42 -4.01 -13.96 -4.81
N MET A 43 -5.00 -14.68 -5.30
CA MET A 43 -6.11 -14.13 -6.07
C MET A 43 -7.42 -14.48 -5.36
N VAL A 44 -8.47 -13.69 -5.62
CA VAL A 44 -9.82 -13.94 -5.12
C VAL A 44 -10.79 -14.09 -6.28
N SER A 45 -11.83 -14.91 -6.11
CA SER A 45 -12.92 -14.96 -7.07
C SER A 45 -13.62 -13.60 -7.13
N SER A 46 -14.15 -13.26 -8.29
CA SER A 46 -15.05 -12.14 -8.42
C SER A 46 -16.44 -12.48 -7.87
N PRO A 47 -17.21 -11.50 -7.37
CA PRO A 47 -18.55 -11.79 -6.88
C PRO A 47 -19.42 -12.36 -7.99
N ASN A 48 -20.10 -13.48 -7.70
CA ASN A 48 -21.02 -14.17 -8.60
C ASN A 48 -20.41 -14.64 -9.94
N ARG A 49 -19.08 -14.80 -10.03
CA ARG A 49 -18.40 -15.38 -11.20
C ARG A 49 -17.15 -16.16 -10.78
N ASP A 50 -16.70 -17.04 -11.64
CA ASP A 50 -15.48 -17.83 -11.43
C ASP A 50 -14.19 -17.10 -11.89
N ASP A 51 -14.31 -15.87 -12.40
CA ASP A 51 -13.13 -15.08 -12.78
C ASP A 51 -12.30 -14.76 -11.52
N MET A 52 -11.00 -15.02 -11.58
CA MET A 52 -10.05 -14.66 -10.54
C MET A 52 -9.54 -13.23 -10.75
N VAL A 53 -9.39 -12.47 -9.66
CA VAL A 53 -8.89 -11.10 -9.66
C VAL A 53 -7.95 -10.88 -8.47
N PHE A 54 -7.12 -9.84 -8.56
CA PHE A 54 -6.39 -9.34 -7.40
C PHE A 54 -7.33 -8.53 -6.48
N PRO A 55 -7.17 -8.62 -5.15
CA PRO A 55 -8.01 -7.91 -4.19
C PRO A 55 -7.84 -6.40 -4.35
N LYS A 56 -8.97 -5.70 -4.51
CA LYS A 56 -9.01 -4.25 -4.73
C LYS A 56 -10.44 -3.72 -4.59
N GLY A 57 -10.55 -2.47 -4.13
CA GLY A 57 -11.84 -1.79 -4.08
C GLY A 57 -11.70 -0.29 -3.90
N GLY A 58 -12.75 0.35 -3.40
CA GLY A 58 -12.86 1.80 -3.45
C GLY A 58 -11.84 2.50 -2.57
N TRP A 59 -11.13 3.50 -3.10
CA TRP A 59 -10.34 4.40 -2.26
C TRP A 59 -11.22 5.54 -1.73
N GLU A 60 -11.38 5.60 -0.41
CA GLU A 60 -12.21 6.60 0.27
C GLU A 60 -11.43 7.85 0.72
N SER A 61 -12.15 8.91 1.10
CA SER A 61 -11.55 10.21 1.43
C SER A 61 -10.88 10.25 2.80
N ASP A 62 -11.21 9.32 3.69
CA ASP A 62 -10.74 9.25 5.08
C ASP A 62 -9.58 8.27 5.31
N GLU A 63 -9.02 7.72 4.23
CA GLU A 63 -7.89 6.78 4.26
C GLU A 63 -6.83 7.17 3.20
N THR A 64 -5.58 6.77 3.41
CA THR A 64 -4.55 6.83 2.38
C THR A 64 -4.77 5.74 1.32
N VAL A 65 -4.09 5.87 0.18
CA VAL A 65 -4.18 4.88 -0.90
C VAL A 65 -3.61 3.52 -0.46
N GLU A 66 -2.60 3.53 0.41
CA GLU A 66 -1.99 2.36 1.04
C GLU A 66 -2.95 1.70 2.04
N GLU A 67 -3.58 2.49 2.91
CA GLU A 67 -4.58 2.01 3.87
C GLU A 67 -5.75 1.34 3.15
N ALA A 68 -6.22 1.94 2.04
CA ALA A 68 -7.23 1.35 1.19
C ALA A 68 -6.79 -0.02 0.62
N ALA A 69 -5.55 -0.14 0.11
CA ALA A 69 -5.05 -1.41 -0.41
C ALA A 69 -4.99 -2.51 0.67
N CYS A 70 -4.54 -2.16 1.87
CA CYS A 70 -4.49 -3.08 3.02
C CYS A 70 -5.90 -3.50 3.48
N ARG A 71 -6.83 -2.54 3.58
CA ARG A 71 -8.23 -2.81 3.94
C ARG A 71 -8.88 -3.77 2.94
N GLU A 72 -8.73 -3.52 1.64
CA GLU A 72 -9.31 -4.35 0.59
C GLU A 72 -8.71 -5.77 0.56
N ALA A 73 -7.41 -5.91 0.86
CA ALA A 73 -6.78 -7.23 1.02
C ALA A 73 -7.36 -8.01 2.21
N LEU A 74 -7.63 -7.32 3.32
CA LEU A 74 -8.27 -7.91 4.50
C LEU A 74 -9.73 -8.30 4.18
N GLU A 75 -10.49 -7.40 3.58
CA GLU A 75 -11.92 -7.55 3.33
C GLU A 75 -12.22 -8.62 2.27
N GLU A 76 -11.54 -8.59 1.13
CA GLU A 76 -11.79 -9.51 0.02
C GLU A 76 -11.08 -10.86 0.19
N ALA A 77 -9.85 -10.87 0.72
CA ALA A 77 -8.97 -12.05 0.76
C ALA A 77 -8.68 -12.58 2.17
N GLY A 78 -8.96 -11.82 3.22
CA GLY A 78 -8.66 -12.24 4.58
C GLY A 78 -7.15 -12.32 4.86
N VAL A 79 -6.35 -11.44 4.26
CA VAL A 79 -4.90 -11.40 4.50
C VAL A 79 -4.47 -10.05 5.03
N ARG A 80 -3.45 -10.06 5.91
CA ARG A 80 -2.71 -8.86 6.32
C ARG A 80 -1.25 -9.00 5.93
N GLY A 81 -0.58 -7.87 5.78
CA GLY A 81 0.79 -7.85 5.32
C GLY A 81 1.41 -6.46 5.30
N ASN A 82 2.64 -6.41 4.80
CA ASN A 82 3.38 -5.18 4.62
C ASN A 82 3.42 -4.81 3.13
N LEU A 83 2.97 -3.60 2.80
CA LEU A 83 3.13 -3.09 1.44
C LEU A 83 4.60 -2.79 1.15
N LYS A 84 5.08 -3.18 -0.03
CA LYS A 84 6.47 -2.92 -0.45
C LYS A 84 6.52 -1.70 -1.35
N GLY A 85 7.11 -0.63 -0.82
CA GLY A 85 7.44 0.57 -1.59
C GLY A 85 6.23 1.28 -2.21
N ASN A 86 6.46 1.91 -3.36
CA ASN A 86 5.45 2.63 -4.13
C ASN A 86 4.51 1.64 -4.85
N PRO A 87 3.34 2.10 -5.36
CA PRO A 87 2.51 1.28 -6.23
C PRO A 87 3.31 0.69 -7.39
N LEU A 88 3.03 -0.57 -7.75
CA LEU A 88 3.51 -1.22 -8.97
C LEU A 88 3.17 -0.41 -10.21
N GLY A 89 2.03 0.28 -10.15
CA GLY A 89 1.56 1.14 -11.22
C GLY A 89 0.12 1.56 -11.01
N VAL A 90 -0.39 2.28 -12.01
CA VAL A 90 -1.77 2.74 -12.06
C VAL A 90 -2.36 2.32 -13.38
N TRP A 91 -3.52 1.66 -13.34
CA TRP A 91 -4.20 1.17 -14.54
C TRP A 91 -5.64 1.64 -14.59
N GLU A 92 -6.09 2.03 -15.77
CA GLU A 92 -7.49 2.35 -16.03
C GLU A 92 -8.20 1.12 -16.61
N PHE A 93 -9.36 0.78 -16.06
CA PHE A 93 -10.15 -0.36 -16.51
C PHE A 93 -11.64 -0.12 -16.31
N ARG A 94 -12.48 -0.87 -17.03
CA ARG A 94 -13.94 -0.71 -16.96
C ARG A 94 -14.48 -1.20 -15.61
N SER A 95 -15.41 -0.45 -15.01
CA SER A 95 -16.15 -0.93 -13.82
C SER A 95 -17.10 -2.07 -14.19
N LYS A 96 -17.32 -2.98 -13.24
CA LYS A 96 -18.31 -4.06 -13.34
C LYS A 96 -19.76 -3.54 -13.40
N SER A 97 -20.04 -2.30 -12.99
CA SER A 97 -21.40 -1.79 -12.75
C SER A 97 -22.09 -1.13 -13.95
N ARG A 98 -21.43 -0.95 -15.10
CA ARG A 98 -22.07 -0.40 -16.32
C ARG A 98 -21.68 -1.22 -17.53
N GLN A 99 -22.54 -2.17 -17.87
CA GLN A 99 -22.50 -2.96 -19.11
C GLN A 99 -23.27 -2.29 -20.26
N GLU A 100 -23.68 -1.03 -20.13
CA GLU A 100 -24.33 -0.30 -21.21
C GLU A 100 -23.27 0.34 -22.12
N ALA A 101 -23.22 -0.19 -23.35
CA ALA A 101 -22.23 0.12 -24.36
C ALA A 101 -22.44 1.54 -24.91
N CYS A 102 -21.63 2.50 -24.45
CA CYS A 102 -21.12 3.63 -25.26
C CYS A 102 -20.38 4.73 -24.46
N SER A 103 -20.32 4.68 -23.12
CA SER A 103 -19.65 5.74 -22.34
C SER A 103 -18.47 5.21 -21.51
N VAL A 104 -17.36 5.94 -21.50
CA VAL A 104 -16.24 5.77 -20.55
C VAL A 104 -16.66 6.24 -19.13
N GLU A 105 -17.86 6.81 -19.00
CA GLU A 105 -18.47 7.21 -17.74
C GLU A 105 -18.70 6.01 -16.80
N GLY A 106 -17.83 5.90 -15.80
CA GLY A 106 -17.87 4.82 -14.82
C GLY A 106 -16.73 3.81 -14.97
N GLY A 107 -15.60 4.16 -15.58
CA GLY A 107 -14.35 3.41 -15.42
C GLY A 107 -13.78 3.49 -14.00
N CYS A 108 -12.74 2.71 -13.74
CA CYS A 108 -11.95 2.74 -12.53
C CYS A 108 -10.50 3.07 -12.87
N LYS A 109 -9.82 3.81 -11.99
CA LYS A 109 -8.37 4.02 -12.02
C LYS A 109 -7.77 3.38 -10.78
N GLY A 110 -7.02 2.30 -10.97
CA GLY A 110 -6.57 1.41 -9.92
C GLY A 110 -5.09 1.53 -9.61
N TYR A 111 -4.78 1.83 -8.35
CA TYR A 111 -3.43 1.78 -7.79
C TYR A 111 -3.19 0.38 -7.25
N MET A 112 -2.20 -0.34 -7.78
CA MET A 112 -1.87 -1.69 -7.31
C MET A 112 -0.52 -1.70 -6.63
N PHE A 113 -0.44 -2.31 -5.46
CA PHE A 113 0.77 -2.46 -4.68
C PHE A 113 1.24 -3.91 -4.62
N VAL A 114 2.47 -4.12 -4.17
CA VAL A 114 2.93 -5.43 -3.70
C VAL A 114 2.62 -5.56 -2.20
N LEU A 115 1.98 -6.64 -1.78
CA LEU A 115 1.73 -6.93 -0.38
C LEU A 115 2.44 -8.22 0.04
N GLU A 116 3.43 -8.13 0.92
CA GLU A 116 4.04 -9.30 1.55
C GLU A 116 3.11 -9.79 2.67
N VAL A 117 2.48 -10.94 2.48
CA VAL A 117 1.52 -11.47 3.45
C VAL A 117 2.23 -11.98 4.69
N THR A 118 1.83 -11.44 5.85
CA THR A 118 2.34 -11.83 7.17
C THR A 118 1.32 -12.63 7.97
N GLU A 119 0.03 -12.49 7.64
CA GLU A 119 -1.07 -13.18 8.33
C GLU A 119 -2.16 -13.56 7.32
N GLU A 120 -2.63 -14.80 7.42
CA GLU A 120 -3.79 -15.31 6.68
C GLU A 120 -4.88 -15.69 7.69
N LEU A 121 -6.03 -15.02 7.62
CA LEU A 121 -7.13 -15.21 8.57
C LEU A 121 -7.96 -16.44 8.21
N GLU A 122 -8.44 -17.15 9.22
CA GLU A 122 -9.38 -18.27 9.02
C GLU A 122 -10.77 -17.79 8.60
N THR A 123 -11.21 -16.64 9.14
CA THR A 123 -12.47 -16.00 8.75
C THR A 123 -12.28 -14.54 8.40
N TRP A 124 -13.00 -14.05 7.40
CA TRP A 124 -12.85 -12.68 6.91
C TRP A 124 -14.17 -12.12 6.34
N PRO A 125 -14.25 -10.79 6.12
CA PRO A 125 -15.52 -10.11 5.84
C PRO A 125 -16.27 -10.59 4.59
N GLU A 126 -15.61 -10.74 3.45
CA GLU A 126 -16.27 -11.17 2.19
C GLU A 126 -16.20 -12.67 1.90
N GLN A 127 -15.81 -13.51 2.87
CA GLN A 127 -15.56 -14.95 2.64
C GLN A 127 -16.72 -15.72 2.02
N ASN A 128 -17.97 -15.27 2.22
CA ASN A 128 -19.15 -15.92 1.67
C ASN A 128 -19.37 -15.59 0.18
N ASN A 129 -18.73 -14.53 -0.32
CA ASN A 129 -18.86 -14.03 -1.69
C ASN A 129 -17.55 -14.18 -2.49
N ARG A 130 -16.45 -14.51 -1.81
CA ARG A 130 -15.09 -14.55 -2.35
C ARG A 130 -14.41 -15.84 -1.92
N ASN A 131 -13.87 -16.57 -2.90
CA ASN A 131 -12.95 -17.67 -2.67
C ASN A 131 -11.52 -17.17 -2.90
N ARG A 132 -10.64 -17.31 -1.92
CA ARG A 132 -9.21 -17.01 -2.10
C ARG A 132 -8.45 -18.24 -2.58
N LYS A 133 -7.46 -18.03 -3.44
CA LYS A 133 -6.59 -19.08 -3.96
C LYS A 133 -5.16 -18.57 -4.05
N TRP A 134 -4.24 -19.33 -3.44
CA TRP A 134 -2.81 -19.19 -3.68
C TRP A 134 -2.45 -19.92 -4.97
N VAL A 135 -1.76 -19.24 -5.87
CA VAL A 135 -1.37 -19.75 -7.17
C VAL A 135 0.07 -19.40 -7.47
N LYS A 136 0.72 -20.22 -8.30
CA LYS A 136 2.04 -19.92 -8.84
C LYS A 136 1.95 -18.76 -9.84
N ILE A 137 3.07 -18.10 -10.11
CA ILE A 137 3.13 -16.97 -11.04
C ILE A 137 2.62 -17.35 -12.43
N GLU A 138 3.01 -18.52 -12.93
CA GLU A 138 2.59 -19.00 -14.26
C GLU A 138 1.08 -19.25 -14.33
N GLU A 139 0.52 -19.81 -13.25
CA GLU A 139 -0.92 -20.02 -13.14
C GLU A 139 -1.67 -18.68 -13.00
N ALA A 140 -1.11 -17.72 -12.25
CA ALA A 140 -1.69 -16.39 -12.12
C ALA A 140 -1.81 -15.69 -13.48
N PHE A 141 -0.79 -15.78 -14.35
CA PHE A 141 -0.88 -15.26 -15.71
C PHE A 141 -2.00 -15.92 -16.51
N ALA A 142 -2.16 -17.25 -16.41
CA ALA A 142 -3.23 -17.97 -17.09
C ALA A 142 -4.64 -17.59 -16.58
N LEU A 143 -4.76 -17.20 -15.31
CA LEU A 143 -6.00 -16.75 -14.69
C LEU A 143 -6.32 -15.27 -14.95
N CYS A 144 -5.34 -14.47 -15.38
CA CYS A 144 -5.54 -13.05 -15.67
C CYS A 144 -6.40 -12.86 -16.92
N ARG A 145 -7.68 -12.53 -16.71
CA ARG A 145 -8.63 -12.28 -17.80
C ARG A 145 -8.43 -10.92 -18.49
N TYR A 146 -7.87 -9.95 -17.79
CA TYR A 146 -7.74 -8.57 -18.27
C TYR A 146 -6.27 -8.19 -18.48
N GLU A 147 -5.99 -7.47 -19.56
CA GLU A 147 -4.64 -7.03 -19.92
C GLU A 147 -3.94 -6.28 -18.78
N TRP A 148 -4.65 -5.39 -18.08
CA TRP A 148 -4.09 -4.64 -16.95
C TRP A 148 -3.57 -5.56 -15.83
N MET A 149 -4.20 -6.73 -15.63
CA MET A 149 -3.75 -7.69 -14.61
C MET A 149 -2.45 -8.37 -15.03
N CYS A 150 -2.35 -8.78 -16.30
CA CYS A 150 -1.11 -9.33 -16.84
C CYS A 150 0.03 -8.31 -16.74
N ASN A 151 -0.25 -7.04 -17.05
CA ASN A 151 0.74 -5.97 -16.95
C ASN A 151 1.15 -5.72 -15.49
N ALA A 152 0.21 -5.68 -14.55
CA ALA A 152 0.51 -5.54 -13.13
C ALA A 152 1.33 -6.72 -12.58
N LEU A 153 0.99 -7.96 -12.97
CA LEU A 153 1.74 -9.15 -12.59
C LEU A 153 3.14 -9.17 -13.21
N THR A 154 3.30 -8.64 -14.43
CA THR A 154 4.62 -8.46 -15.06
C THR A 154 5.49 -7.50 -14.26
N GLU A 155 4.94 -6.35 -13.85
CA GLU A 155 5.67 -5.40 -12.99
C GLU A 155 6.00 -6.01 -11.62
N PHE A 156 5.08 -6.80 -11.05
CA PHE A 156 5.36 -7.57 -9.83
C PHE A 156 6.57 -8.49 -10.00
N VAL A 157 6.64 -9.28 -11.07
CA VAL A 157 7.77 -10.18 -11.32
C VAL A 157 9.09 -9.40 -11.40
N LYS A 158 9.12 -8.27 -12.12
CA LYS A 158 10.30 -7.40 -12.19
C LYS A 158 10.74 -6.90 -10.82
N VAL A 159 9.80 -6.50 -9.96
CA VAL A 159 10.11 -6.05 -8.59
C VAL A 159 10.70 -7.19 -7.78
N MET A 160 10.17 -8.40 -7.91
CA MET A 160 10.69 -9.57 -7.18
C MET A 160 12.09 -10.00 -7.65
N GLU A 161 12.37 -9.93 -8.96
CA GLU A 161 13.70 -10.21 -9.52
C GLU A 161 14.73 -9.15 -9.09
N ASN A 162 14.35 -7.87 -9.11
CA ASN A 162 15.23 -6.76 -8.72
C ASN A 162 15.46 -6.69 -7.20
N GLY A 163 14.50 -7.15 -6.40
CA GLY A 163 14.61 -7.25 -4.94
C GLY A 163 15.57 -8.35 -4.49
N GLY A 164 15.78 -9.40 -5.30
CA GLY A 164 16.73 -10.48 -5.02
C GLY A 164 18.21 -10.08 -5.17
N ASN A 165 18.51 -8.94 -5.82
CA ASN A 165 19.87 -8.50 -6.13
C ASN A 165 20.40 -7.37 -5.23
N LYS A 166 19.68 -6.99 -4.17
CA LYS A 166 20.15 -5.99 -3.21
C LYS A 166 20.63 -6.69 -1.92
N LYS A 167 21.90 -7.08 -1.89
CA LYS A 167 22.65 -7.01 -0.63
C LYS A 167 22.78 -5.53 -0.30
N GLU A 168 22.36 -5.18 0.90
CA GLU A 168 22.43 -3.83 1.46
C GLU A 168 23.82 -3.24 1.20
N HIS A 169 23.88 -2.19 0.38
CA HIS A 169 25.03 -1.30 0.38
C HIS A 169 24.70 -0.21 1.39
N GLU A 170 25.03 -0.50 2.64
CA GLU A 170 25.23 0.53 3.65
C GLU A 170 26.16 1.59 3.05
N THR A 171 25.66 2.82 2.96
CA THR A 171 26.50 3.95 2.58
C THR A 171 27.40 4.29 3.77
N PRO A 172 28.72 4.47 3.58
CA PRO A 172 29.63 4.76 4.68
C PRO A 172 29.33 6.17 5.24
N VAL A 173 29.00 6.23 6.53
CA VAL A 173 29.00 7.49 7.28
C VAL A 173 30.45 7.92 7.43
N GLU A 174 30.80 9.03 6.77
CA GLU A 174 32.11 9.65 6.85
C GLU A 174 32.29 10.28 8.23
N ASN A 175 33.07 9.62 9.09
CA ASN A 175 33.49 10.15 10.38
C ASN A 175 34.50 11.29 10.19
N LYS A 176 34.23 12.45 10.80
CA LYS A 176 35.25 13.45 11.11
C LYS A 176 35.18 13.80 12.61
N GLU A 177 36.09 13.22 13.38
CA GLU A 177 36.60 13.76 14.67
C GLU A 177 37.66 14.84 14.33
N GLU A 178 37.91 15.93 15.07
CA GLU A 178 38.22 16.15 16.51
C GLU A 178 37.87 17.64 16.90
N LYS A 179 37.27 18.00 18.06
CA LYS A 179 37.72 18.16 19.50
C LYS A 179 38.41 19.53 19.81
N PRO A 180 38.59 20.05 21.07
CA PRO A 180 37.84 20.05 22.37
C PRO A 180 37.60 21.45 23.04
N SER A 181 36.94 21.44 24.22
CA SER A 181 37.06 22.32 25.42
C SER A 181 35.89 23.32 25.62
N LYS A 182 35.27 23.50 26.81
CA LYS A 182 35.66 23.31 28.23
C LYS A 182 34.45 22.98 29.14
N GLN A 183 34.76 22.38 30.29
CA GLN A 183 34.10 22.37 31.63
C GLN A 183 33.29 23.64 31.96
N GLU A 184 32.27 23.72 32.83
CA GLU A 184 31.90 23.07 34.11
C GLU A 184 30.46 23.64 34.40
N ASP A 185 29.44 22.93 34.91
CA ASP A 185 29.11 22.76 36.33
C ASP A 185 27.71 22.11 36.51
N GLU A 186 27.48 21.59 37.73
CA GLU A 186 26.43 20.74 38.32
C GLU A 186 24.96 21.25 38.14
N ASP A 187 23.86 20.48 38.24
CA ASP A 187 23.37 19.67 39.37
C ASP A 187 22.07 18.89 38.99
N CYS A 188 21.68 17.95 39.86
CA CYS A 188 20.64 16.92 39.91
C CYS A 188 19.24 17.18 39.29
N GLN A 189 18.61 16.13 38.71
CA GLN A 189 17.75 15.14 39.43
C GLN A 189 16.71 14.48 38.51
N LEU A 190 16.84 13.15 38.36
CA LEU A 190 15.79 12.11 38.40
C LEU A 190 14.37 12.40 37.84
N MET A 191 14.00 11.74 36.73
CA MET A 191 12.91 10.74 36.59
C MET A 191 12.34 10.64 35.16
N SER A 192 11.95 9.40 34.83
CA SER A 192 11.62 8.85 33.51
C SER A 192 10.26 9.24 32.91
N THR A 193 10.12 8.87 31.62
CA THR A 193 8.91 8.61 30.81
C THR A 193 8.22 9.79 30.11
N ASN A 194 8.40 9.91 28.78
CA ASN A 194 7.35 9.59 27.80
C ASN A 194 7.73 10.00 26.37
N CYS A 195 7.53 9.05 25.46
CA CYS A 195 7.65 9.14 24.01
C CYS A 195 6.88 10.35 23.45
N HIS A 196 7.54 11.21 22.67
CA HIS A 196 6.87 12.28 21.94
C HIS A 196 7.28 12.32 20.47
N VAL A 197 6.23 12.34 19.65
CA VAL A 197 6.19 12.59 18.20
C VAL A 197 6.54 14.06 17.95
N ASN A 198 7.48 14.33 17.05
CA ASN A 198 7.79 15.69 16.61
C ASN A 198 7.03 16.02 15.32
N GLY A 199 6.08 16.96 15.42
CA GLY A 199 5.54 17.73 14.31
C GLY A 199 6.01 19.19 14.40
N PRO A 200 6.30 19.89 13.28
CA PRO A 200 6.76 21.27 13.33
C PRO A 200 5.60 22.25 13.52
N ARG A 201 5.74 23.18 14.47
CA ARG A 201 4.88 24.37 14.60
C ARG A 201 5.58 25.59 14.02
N THR A 202 4.87 26.29 13.15
CA THR A 202 5.10 27.67 12.74
C THR A 202 4.72 28.62 13.87
N THR A 203 5.50 29.68 14.11
CA THR A 203 4.95 30.91 14.69
C THR A 203 5.72 32.16 14.25
N SER A 204 4.93 33.20 14.01
CA SER A 204 5.23 34.58 13.70
C SER A 204 6.10 35.32 14.72
N TYR A 205 6.80 36.36 14.27
CA TYR A 205 7.07 37.56 15.07
C TYR A 205 6.95 38.82 14.21
N GLY A 206 6.29 39.84 14.77
CA GLY A 206 6.14 41.17 14.19
C GLY A 206 7.14 42.19 14.77
N VAL A 207 7.46 43.16 13.90
CA VAL A 207 7.80 44.58 14.12
C VAL A 207 8.82 44.99 15.20
N MET A 208 9.91 45.62 14.72
CA MET A 208 10.33 46.96 15.18
C MET A 208 11.25 47.65 14.15
N LEU A 209 10.94 48.92 13.85
CA LEU A 209 11.73 49.93 13.10
C LEU A 209 12.89 50.47 13.97
N PRO A 210 13.98 51.05 13.40
CA PRO A 210 13.96 52.51 13.14
C PRO A 210 14.79 53.05 11.94
N ALA A 211 14.41 54.26 11.57
CA ALA A 211 15.19 55.45 11.16
C ALA A 211 16.04 55.49 9.86
N SER A 212 15.59 56.41 9.01
CA SER A 212 16.23 57.22 7.95
C SER A 212 17.74 57.45 8.05
N ILE A 213 18.39 57.58 6.87
CA ILE A 213 19.33 58.67 6.53
C ILE A 213 19.40 58.83 4.98
N PHE A 214 19.49 60.09 4.58
CA PHE A 214 19.65 60.68 3.25
C PHE A 214 20.83 60.12 2.43
N LEU A 215 20.63 59.93 1.12
CA LEU A 215 21.16 60.75 0.01
C LEU A 215 20.66 60.19 -1.34
#